data_AF-A0A2G5SPM7-F1
#
_entry.id   AF-A0A2G5SPM7-F1
#
_cell.length_a   1.000
_cell.length_b   1.000
_cell.length_c   1.000
_cell.angle_alpha   90.00
_cell.angle_beta   90.00
_cell.angle_gamma   90.00
#
_symmetry.space_group_name_H-M   'P 1'
#
loop_
_entity.id
_entity.type
_entity.pdbx_description
1 polymer ?
#
loop_
_entity_poly.entity_id
_entity_poly.type
_entity_poly.pdbx_seq_one_letter_code
_entity_poly.pdbx_strand_id
1 'polypeptide(L)'
;MKASSNIIKKNHLCIKTCILYEVLQKKPIFDSYRNFCNTVGKDVMEYLDFEFWYYRFYHGQMDFYYDRSADPKPKKLVDIPVVSMIKIAEYLDPVERTRLRTMNHAIKDVADSFPPVFEEINVSLKDRYLRWSWNDKHFWCFKKGRGHLLHKPNNTRVANREKSYIKKSLELLAPVLKMPNIQVNHFSLHLHEEELDPDDLLPVPFSPRSVFIYSHNANKVVQFLTAMNPGYLESICLEIRYLRALQNDDRIVFETDQFKQAKSVEFKSDWTTFDVESLVNFSHLKSFKCYMSMENTIQDVPRIRDQQVKWVDKGAHPPDVAKREVRVKNGMLSVWWSTKEWSIGSCQTISTFEEFESCELKFCKRRYSMRTFAVALGEVLPIGPLVEQATIKHRYQIPESNECLEYEMKENRDFCFMNIVKVR
;
A
#
# COMPACT_ATOMS: atom_id res chain seq x y z
N MET A 1 56.27 17.58 -19.40
CA MET A 1 56.80 17.94 -18.07
C MET A 1 55.65 17.99 -17.08
N LYS A 2 55.65 17.18 -16.00
CA LYS A 2 54.78 17.46 -14.85
C LYS A 2 55.43 18.61 -14.08
N ALA A 3 55.03 19.84 -14.37
CA ALA A 3 55.44 20.98 -13.55
C ALA A 3 54.95 20.73 -12.11
N SER A 4 55.87 20.74 -11.15
CA SER A 4 55.51 20.49 -9.75
C SER A 4 54.75 21.70 -9.20
N SER A 5 53.48 21.50 -8.80
CA SER A 5 52.67 22.57 -8.18
C SER A 5 53.21 23.03 -6.83
N ASN A 6 54.25 22.38 -6.30
CA ASN A 6 54.89 22.69 -5.02
C ASN A 6 55.35 24.16 -4.89
N ILE A 7 55.73 24.82 -5.98
CA ILE A 7 56.11 26.24 -5.98
C ILE A 7 54.89 27.13 -5.77
N ILE A 8 53.78 26.81 -6.43
CA ILE A 8 52.51 27.54 -6.35
C ILE A 8 51.92 27.38 -4.94
N LYS A 9 51.94 26.15 -4.39
CA LYS A 9 51.37 25.82 -3.07
C LYS A 9 51.96 26.62 -1.90
N LYS A 10 53.20 27.08 -2.01
CA LYS A 10 53.91 27.79 -0.93
C LYS A 10 53.79 29.31 -1.02
N ASN A 11 53.23 29.85 -2.09
CA ASN A 11 53.16 31.28 -2.33
C ASN A 11 51.70 31.75 -2.38
N HIS A 12 51.28 32.48 -1.34
CA HIS A 12 49.93 33.03 -1.22
C HIS A 12 49.53 33.93 -2.39
N LEU A 13 50.48 34.67 -2.97
CA LEU A 13 50.22 35.50 -4.15
C LEU A 13 49.91 34.61 -5.35
N CYS A 14 50.72 33.57 -5.60
CA CYS A 14 50.49 32.63 -6.70
C CYS A 14 49.14 31.92 -6.57
N ILE A 15 48.77 31.49 -5.35
CA ILE A 15 47.47 30.89 -5.07
C ILE A 15 46.34 31.84 -5.46
N LYS A 16 46.38 33.10 -4.98
CA LYS A 16 45.35 34.11 -5.28
C LYS A 16 45.32 34.47 -6.76
N THR A 17 46.45 34.50 -7.45
CA THR A 17 46.50 34.71 -8.90
C THR A 17 45.81 33.58 -9.67
N CYS A 18 45.93 32.32 -9.21
CA CYS A 18 45.17 31.22 -9.78
C CYS A 18 43.65 31.40 -9.59
N ILE A 19 43.21 31.94 -8.46
CA ILE A 19 41.79 32.24 -8.22
C ILE A 19 41.31 33.37 -9.14
N LEU A 20 42.08 34.47 -9.23
CA LEU A 20 41.78 35.56 -10.15
C LEU A 20 41.70 35.06 -11.60
N TYR A 21 42.59 34.16 -12.01
CA TYR A 21 42.52 33.55 -13.32
C TYR A 21 41.18 32.85 -13.55
N GLU A 22 40.70 32.03 -12.61
CA GLU A 22 39.39 31.39 -12.73
C GLU A 22 38.22 32.40 -12.81
N VAL A 23 38.30 33.52 -12.08
CA VAL A 23 37.32 34.63 -12.15
C VAL A 23 37.32 35.30 -13.51
N LEU A 24 38.50 35.59 -14.08
CA LEU A 24 38.64 36.20 -15.41
C LEU A 24 38.09 35.30 -16.52
N GLN A 25 38.13 33.98 -16.32
CA GLN A 25 37.51 33.01 -17.22
C GLN A 25 35.97 32.97 -17.10
N LYS A 26 35.37 33.72 -16.15
CA LYS A 26 33.92 33.80 -15.90
C LYS A 26 33.25 32.43 -15.70
N LYS A 27 33.98 31.47 -15.15
CA LYS A 27 33.45 30.14 -14.86
C LYS A 27 32.55 30.19 -13.61
N PRO A 28 31.55 29.31 -13.48
CA PRO A 28 30.81 29.17 -12.23
C PRO A 28 31.73 28.78 -11.06
N ILE A 29 31.51 29.34 -9.88
CA ILE A 29 32.41 29.23 -8.72
C ILE A 29 32.75 27.80 -8.31
N PHE A 30 31.78 26.88 -8.36
CA PHE A 30 32.01 25.47 -8.02
C PHE A 30 32.93 24.77 -9.03
N ASP A 31 32.80 25.10 -10.32
CA ASP A 31 33.69 24.56 -11.35
C ASP A 31 35.08 25.18 -11.22
N SER A 32 35.17 26.47 -10.91
CA SER A 32 36.41 27.17 -10.60
C SER A 32 37.14 26.53 -9.41
N TYR A 33 36.43 26.24 -8.31
CA TYR A 33 37.03 25.59 -7.15
C TYR A 33 37.53 24.18 -7.47
N ARG A 34 36.74 23.39 -8.22
CA ARG A 34 37.16 22.05 -8.65
C ARG A 34 38.42 22.10 -9.52
N ASN A 35 38.48 23.04 -10.46
CA ASN A 35 39.65 23.25 -11.31
C ASN A 35 40.87 23.67 -10.48
N PHE A 36 40.68 24.64 -9.59
CA PHE A 36 41.70 25.10 -8.66
C PHE A 36 42.25 23.94 -7.82
N CYS A 37 41.39 23.10 -7.23
CA CYS A 37 41.83 21.93 -6.46
C CYS A 37 42.58 20.89 -7.31
N ASN A 38 42.17 20.69 -8.56
CA ASN A 38 42.82 19.75 -9.49
C ASN A 38 44.21 20.25 -9.93
N THR A 39 44.35 21.56 -10.12
CA THR A 39 45.60 22.19 -10.61
C THR A 39 46.58 22.49 -9.48
N VAL A 40 46.09 23.11 -8.40
CA VAL A 40 46.92 23.64 -7.30
C VAL A 40 47.02 22.63 -6.17
N GLY A 41 45.93 21.95 -5.82
CA GLY A 41 45.85 20.90 -4.80
C GLY A 41 44.63 21.04 -3.89
N LYS A 42 44.09 19.92 -3.41
CA LYS A 42 42.91 19.89 -2.50
C LYS A 42 43.23 20.35 -1.07
N ASP A 43 44.49 20.24 -0.69
CA ASP A 43 45.05 20.55 0.63
C ASP A 43 45.44 22.03 0.80
N VAL A 44 45.27 22.84 -0.25
CA VAL A 44 45.84 24.19 -0.32
C VAL A 44 44.91 25.26 0.26
N MET A 45 43.60 25.14 0.03
CA MET A 45 42.62 26.12 0.45
C MET A 45 41.24 25.47 0.55
N GLU A 46 40.53 25.72 1.65
CA GLU A 46 39.16 25.27 1.80
C GLU A 46 38.20 26.07 0.89
N TYR A 47 37.03 25.48 0.61
CA TYR A 47 36.04 26.11 -0.27
C TYR A 47 35.61 27.50 0.21
N LEU A 48 35.41 27.71 1.51
CA LEU A 48 34.97 29.00 2.05
C LEU A 48 36.03 30.10 1.86
N ASP A 49 37.31 29.74 1.96
CA ASP A 49 38.41 30.68 1.74
C ASP A 49 38.54 31.00 0.25
N PHE A 50 38.37 29.99 -0.61
CA PHE A 50 38.34 30.19 -2.05
C PHE A 50 37.15 31.07 -2.47
N GLU A 51 35.97 30.82 -1.93
CA GLU A 51 34.74 31.55 -2.24
C GLU A 51 34.86 33.03 -1.90
N PHE A 52 35.44 33.34 -0.74
CA PHE A 52 35.75 34.70 -0.35
C PHE A 52 36.64 35.41 -1.39
N TRP A 53 37.79 34.83 -1.76
CA TRP A 53 38.71 35.45 -2.71
C TRP A 53 38.10 35.54 -4.10
N TYR A 54 37.35 34.52 -4.51
CA TYR A 54 36.65 34.47 -5.78
C TYR A 54 35.69 35.66 -5.92
N TYR A 55 34.78 35.85 -4.96
CA TYR A 55 33.80 36.95 -5.04
C TYR A 55 34.44 38.33 -4.85
N ARG A 56 35.49 38.43 -4.04
CA ARG A 56 36.29 39.66 -3.91
C ARG A 56 36.88 40.10 -5.26
N PHE A 57 37.56 39.19 -5.95
CA PHE A 57 38.10 39.46 -7.29
C PHE A 57 37.00 39.65 -8.34
N TYR A 58 35.90 38.91 -8.23
CA TYR A 58 34.75 39.05 -9.13
C TYR A 58 34.13 40.45 -9.06
N HIS A 59 34.09 41.06 -7.87
CA HIS A 59 33.65 42.45 -7.67
C HIS A 59 34.76 43.49 -7.91
N GLY A 60 35.91 43.11 -8.47
CA GLY A 60 37.00 44.03 -8.83
C GLY A 60 37.89 44.49 -7.67
N GLN A 61 37.77 43.88 -6.49
CA GLN A 61 38.61 44.21 -5.34
C GLN A 61 39.96 43.47 -5.45
N MET A 62 40.96 44.13 -6.03
CA MET A 62 42.25 43.54 -6.40
C MET A 62 43.34 43.59 -5.32
N ASP A 63 42.98 43.81 -4.05
CA ASP A 63 43.95 43.76 -2.95
C ASP A 63 44.29 42.30 -2.59
N PHE A 64 45.42 41.82 -3.11
CA PHE A 64 45.95 40.49 -2.85
C PHE A 64 46.46 40.29 -1.42
N TYR A 65 46.64 41.34 -0.64
CA TYR A 65 47.18 41.28 0.72
C TYR A 65 46.13 41.56 1.79
N TYR A 66 44.86 41.69 1.40
CA TYR A 66 43.78 41.98 2.31
C TYR A 66 43.77 41.05 3.52
N ASP A 67 43.74 41.67 4.70
CA ASP A 67 43.68 40.98 5.97
C ASP A 67 42.22 40.62 6.32
N ARG A 68 41.92 39.33 6.29
CA ARG A 68 40.63 38.76 6.68
C ARG A 68 40.40 38.71 8.20
N SER A 69 41.40 39.04 9.02
CA SER A 69 41.27 38.97 10.47
C SER A 69 40.14 39.86 11.02
N ALA A 70 39.85 40.97 10.33
CA ALA A 70 38.79 41.91 10.66
C ALA A 70 37.40 41.50 10.12
N ASP A 71 37.31 40.53 9.21
CA ASP A 71 36.03 40.11 8.66
C ASP A 71 35.25 39.26 9.66
N PRO A 72 33.89 39.33 9.66
CA PRO A 72 33.07 38.40 10.42
C PRO A 72 33.42 36.96 10.06
N LYS A 73 33.51 36.09 11.08
CA LYS A 73 33.72 34.66 10.85
C LYS A 73 32.61 34.13 9.92
N PRO A 74 32.96 33.33 8.89
CA PRO A 74 31.98 32.74 8.01
C PRO A 74 30.93 31.97 8.81
N LYS A 75 29.66 32.26 8.55
CA LYS A 75 28.54 31.54 9.18
C LYS A 75 28.51 30.12 8.66
N LYS A 76 28.37 29.17 9.57
CA LYS A 76 28.14 27.75 9.28
C LYS A 76 26.64 27.49 9.15
N LEU A 77 26.29 26.33 8.59
CA LEU A 77 24.90 25.88 8.50
C LEU A 77 24.20 25.91 9.88
N VAL A 78 24.91 25.53 10.94
CA VAL A 78 24.38 25.52 12.33
C VAL A 78 24.16 26.91 12.92
N ASP A 79 24.70 27.96 12.30
CA ASP A 79 24.49 29.35 12.73
C ASP A 79 23.20 29.95 12.13
N ILE A 80 22.50 29.20 11.27
CA ILE A 80 21.19 29.61 10.74
C ILE A 80 20.16 29.55 11.88
N PRO A 81 19.38 30.62 12.11
CA PRO A 81 18.30 30.59 13.09
C PRO A 81 17.31 29.46 12.82
N VAL A 82 16.88 28.78 13.88
CA VAL A 82 15.96 27.63 13.79
C VAL A 82 14.70 27.95 12.98
N VAL A 83 14.13 29.15 13.13
CA VAL A 83 12.97 29.61 12.35
C VAL A 83 13.22 29.58 10.84
N SER A 84 14.43 29.95 10.39
CA SER A 84 14.81 29.88 8.98
C SER A 84 15.03 28.43 8.53
N MET A 85 15.61 27.57 9.39
CA MET A 85 15.75 26.14 9.09
C MET A 85 14.38 25.45 8.93
N ILE A 86 13.42 25.77 9.80
CA ILE A 86 12.04 25.28 9.71
C ILE A 86 11.45 25.69 8.37
N LYS A 87 11.54 26.97 7.98
CA LYS A 87 11.07 27.43 6.66
C LYS A 87 11.74 26.69 5.50
N ILE A 88 13.04 26.41 5.57
CA ILE A 88 13.74 25.64 4.53
C ILE A 88 13.18 24.21 4.48
N ALA A 89 13.06 23.54 5.64
CA ALA A 89 12.55 22.18 5.73
C ALA A 89 11.10 22.06 5.24
N GLU A 90 10.28 23.10 5.41
CA GLU A 90 8.92 23.19 4.90
C GLU A 90 8.87 23.02 3.36
N TYR A 91 9.81 23.65 2.63
CA TYR A 91 9.91 23.51 1.17
C TYR A 91 10.49 22.17 0.69
N LEU A 92 11.10 21.40 1.57
CA LEU A 92 11.65 20.10 1.23
C LEU A 92 10.59 19.00 1.26
N ASP A 93 10.76 18.02 0.39
CA ASP A 93 9.90 16.84 0.42
C ASP A 93 10.33 15.80 1.46
N PRO A 94 9.50 14.80 1.77
CA PRO A 94 9.82 13.81 2.80
C PRO A 94 11.16 13.10 2.59
N VAL A 95 11.55 12.76 1.36
CA VAL A 95 12.87 12.16 1.08
C VAL A 95 13.99 13.16 1.31
N GLU A 96 13.83 14.40 0.88
CA GLU A 96 14.81 15.44 1.14
C GLU A 96 14.96 15.72 2.64
N ARG A 97 13.85 15.69 3.39
CA ARG A 97 13.85 15.80 4.86
C ARG A 97 14.54 14.60 5.51
N THR A 98 14.44 13.38 4.98
CA THR A 98 15.22 12.25 5.52
C THR A 98 16.72 12.49 5.43
N ARG A 99 17.19 13.23 4.42
CA ARG A 99 18.61 13.60 4.31
C ARG A 99 18.99 14.62 5.37
N LEU A 100 18.18 15.67 5.55
CA LEU A 100 18.38 16.64 6.63
C LEU A 100 18.47 15.94 7.98
N ARG A 101 17.57 14.98 8.22
CA ARG A 101 17.49 14.19 9.46
C ARG A 101 18.77 13.43 9.80
N THR A 102 19.59 13.07 8.80
CA THR A 102 20.85 12.34 9.01
C THR A 102 22.06 13.23 9.29
N MET A 103 21.93 14.56 9.23
CA MET A 103 23.07 15.47 9.30
C MET A 103 23.59 15.68 10.72
N ASN A 104 22.74 16.15 11.63
CA ASN A 104 23.05 16.35 13.05
C ASN A 104 21.77 16.39 13.90
N HIS A 105 21.90 16.40 15.23
CA HIS A 105 20.76 16.40 16.16
C HIS A 105 19.81 17.60 15.98
N ALA A 106 20.32 18.83 15.84
CA ALA A 106 19.47 20.01 15.70
C ALA A 106 18.69 20.04 14.37
N ILE A 107 19.34 19.68 13.26
CA ILE A 107 18.68 19.58 11.95
C ILE A 107 17.69 18.42 11.93
N LYS A 108 17.99 17.33 12.64
CA LYS A 108 17.06 16.23 12.86
C LYS A 108 15.79 16.69 13.56
N ASP A 109 15.90 17.47 14.63
CA ASP A 109 14.74 17.98 15.35
C ASP A 109 13.88 18.88 14.46
N VAL A 110 14.51 19.71 13.62
CA VAL A 110 13.80 20.50 12.60
C VAL A 110 13.08 19.59 11.60
N ALA A 111 13.75 18.57 11.06
CA ALA A 111 13.13 17.65 10.10
C ALA A 111 11.98 16.84 10.72
N ASP A 112 12.13 16.42 11.98
CA ASP A 112 11.15 15.64 12.73
C ASP A 112 9.97 16.51 13.22
N SER A 113 10.09 17.86 13.21
CA SER A 113 9.00 18.77 13.57
C SER A 113 7.85 18.83 12.54
N PHE A 114 8.07 18.27 11.34
CA PHE A 114 7.05 18.17 10.31
C PHE A 114 6.49 16.73 10.27
N PRO A 115 5.29 16.47 10.83
CA PRO A 115 4.71 15.14 10.80
C PRO A 115 4.52 14.71 9.33
N PRO A 116 5.08 13.56 8.92
CA PRO A 116 4.90 13.08 7.56
C PRO A 116 3.52 12.44 7.45
N VAL A 117 2.57 13.23 6.97
CA VAL A 117 1.22 12.78 6.67
C VAL A 117 1.14 12.42 5.19
N PHE A 118 0.77 11.17 4.91
CA PHE A 118 0.62 10.64 3.57
C PHE A 118 -0.80 10.16 3.35
N GLU A 119 -1.43 10.64 2.28
CA GLU A 119 -2.72 10.11 1.87
C GLU A 119 -2.54 8.69 1.35
N GLU A 120 -1.56 8.50 0.47
CA GLU A 120 -1.23 7.19 -0.07
C GLU A 120 0.28 7.00 -0.18
N ILE A 121 0.74 5.83 0.24
CA ILE A 121 2.05 5.28 -0.11
C ILE A 121 1.82 4.04 -0.97
N ASN A 122 2.37 4.03 -2.18
CA ASN A 122 2.28 2.91 -3.10
C ASN A 122 3.68 2.33 -3.34
N VAL A 123 3.82 1.01 -3.24
CA VAL A 123 5.05 0.25 -3.51
C VAL A 123 4.72 -0.90 -4.43
N SER A 124 5.42 -1.02 -5.55
CA SER A 124 5.23 -2.07 -6.55
C SER A 124 6.56 -2.67 -6.96
N LEU A 125 6.74 -3.96 -6.66
CA LEU A 125 7.89 -4.76 -7.04
C LEU A 125 7.54 -5.71 -8.19
N LYS A 126 8.34 -5.68 -9.25
CA LYS A 126 8.32 -6.59 -10.41
C LYS A 126 9.74 -7.04 -10.75
N ASP A 127 9.91 -8.15 -11.49
CA ASP A 127 11.23 -8.69 -11.91
C ASP A 127 12.24 -7.63 -12.34
N ARG A 128 11.79 -6.62 -13.09
CA ARG A 128 12.68 -5.61 -13.70
C ARG A 128 12.69 -4.26 -12.99
N TYR A 129 11.84 -4.02 -12.00
CA TYR A 129 11.82 -2.74 -11.31
C TYR A 129 11.12 -2.77 -9.96
N LEU A 130 11.54 -1.83 -9.11
CA LEU A 130 10.79 -1.42 -7.94
C LEU A 130 10.33 0.02 -8.19
N ARG A 131 9.01 0.24 -8.16
CA ARG A 131 8.38 1.56 -8.24
C ARG A 131 7.77 1.87 -6.90
N TRP A 132 7.88 3.12 -6.47
CA TRP A 132 7.17 3.58 -5.31
C TRP A 132 6.78 5.04 -5.46
N SER A 133 5.75 5.44 -4.75
CA SER A 133 5.32 6.82 -4.67
C SER A 133 4.66 7.12 -3.36
N TRP A 134 4.69 8.40 -3.03
CA TRP A 134 3.90 8.98 -1.97
C TRP A 134 3.23 10.20 -2.55
N ASN A 135 1.90 10.26 -2.45
CA ASN A 135 1.11 11.31 -3.09
C ASN A 135 1.49 11.48 -4.58
N ASP A 136 1.94 12.67 -4.99
CA ASP A 136 2.28 13.06 -6.35
C ASP A 136 3.73 12.73 -6.78
N LYS A 137 4.59 12.28 -5.85
CA LYS A 137 6.01 12.04 -6.14
C LYS A 137 6.27 10.59 -6.48
N HIS A 138 6.74 10.34 -7.70
CA HIS A 138 7.03 9.01 -8.20
C HIS A 138 8.53 8.72 -8.34
N PHE A 139 8.90 7.52 -7.91
CA PHE A 139 10.24 6.96 -8.03
C PHE A 139 10.14 5.59 -8.66
N TRP A 140 11.12 5.24 -9.48
CA TRP A 140 11.27 3.87 -9.93
C TRP A 140 12.74 3.56 -10.20
N CYS A 141 13.12 2.32 -9.93
CA CYS A 141 14.47 1.83 -10.12
C CYS A 141 14.40 0.60 -11.01
N PHE A 142 14.95 0.69 -12.22
CA PHE A 142 14.99 -0.42 -13.17
C PHE A 142 16.27 -1.23 -13.02
N LYS A 143 16.17 -2.55 -13.21
CA LYS A 143 17.31 -3.44 -13.45
C LYS A 143 17.92 -3.09 -14.82
N LYS A 144 19.23 -2.83 -14.87
CA LYS A 144 19.97 -2.53 -16.11
C LYS A 144 21.27 -3.32 -16.16
N GLY A 145 21.24 -4.47 -16.84
CA GLY A 145 22.36 -5.42 -16.85
C GLY A 145 22.65 -5.91 -15.43
N ARG A 146 23.91 -5.78 -14.97
CA ARG A 146 24.30 -6.06 -13.57
C ARG A 146 24.03 -4.91 -12.60
N GLY A 147 23.54 -3.76 -13.08
CA GLY A 147 23.31 -2.55 -12.29
C GLY A 147 21.85 -2.13 -12.26
N HIS A 148 21.63 -0.85 -11.98
CA HIS A 148 20.30 -0.24 -11.96
C HIS A 148 20.26 1.14 -12.61
N LEU A 149 19.04 1.59 -12.92
CA LEU A 149 18.72 2.95 -13.35
C LEU A 149 17.62 3.52 -12.45
N LEU A 150 18.00 4.45 -11.59
CA LEU A 150 17.08 5.16 -10.70
C LEU A 150 16.54 6.40 -11.39
N HIS A 151 15.22 6.56 -11.37
CA HIS A 151 14.53 7.80 -11.72
C HIS A 151 13.95 8.45 -10.47
N LYS A 152 14.12 9.77 -10.39
CA LYS A 152 13.53 10.62 -9.35
C LYS A 152 12.48 11.56 -9.97
N PRO A 153 11.61 12.18 -9.15
CA PRO A 153 10.58 13.11 -9.61
C PRO A 153 11.11 14.21 -10.54
N ASN A 154 12.32 14.72 -10.30
CA ASN A 154 12.92 15.80 -11.09
C ASN A 154 13.55 15.32 -12.42
N ASN A 155 13.14 14.16 -12.95
CA ASN A 155 13.69 13.50 -14.14
C ASN A 155 15.21 13.20 -14.10
N THR A 156 15.86 13.38 -12.96
CA THR A 156 17.28 13.04 -12.80
C THR A 156 17.45 11.53 -12.83
N ARG A 157 18.40 11.07 -13.65
CA ARG A 157 18.74 9.65 -13.82
C ARG A 157 20.08 9.36 -13.18
N VAL A 158 20.14 8.34 -12.34
CA VAL A 158 21.39 7.87 -11.73
C VAL A 158 21.56 6.39 -12.07
N ALA A 159 22.67 6.06 -12.71
CA ALA A 159 23.02 4.68 -13.03
C ALA A 159 24.24 4.25 -12.21
N ASN A 160 24.18 3.07 -11.61
CA ASN A 160 25.30 2.47 -10.88
C ASN A 160 25.27 0.93 -11.07
N ARG A 161 26.45 0.29 -11.07
CA ARG A 161 26.67 -1.15 -11.26
C ARG A 161 26.88 -1.93 -9.96
N GLU A 162 27.05 -1.26 -8.82
CA GLU A 162 27.47 -1.89 -7.56
C GLU A 162 26.33 -2.47 -6.72
N LYS A 163 25.10 -1.96 -6.89
CA LYS A 163 23.95 -2.34 -6.04
C LYS A 163 22.77 -2.81 -6.88
N SER A 164 22.03 -3.79 -6.37
CA SER A 164 20.75 -4.22 -6.95
C SER A 164 19.75 -3.07 -6.96
N TYR A 165 18.81 -3.11 -7.90
CA TYR A 165 17.77 -2.07 -8.02
C TYR A 165 16.85 -2.04 -6.79
N ILE A 166 16.56 -3.20 -6.18
CA ILE A 166 15.80 -3.33 -4.92
C ILE A 166 16.54 -2.62 -3.79
N LYS A 167 17.80 -3.00 -3.52
CA LYS A 167 18.59 -2.41 -2.44
C LYS A 167 18.72 -0.89 -2.58
N LYS A 168 18.95 -0.40 -3.80
CA LYS A 168 19.01 1.05 -4.08
C LYS A 168 17.70 1.76 -3.77
N SER A 169 16.57 1.11 -4.05
CA SER A 169 15.24 1.66 -3.80
C SER A 169 14.93 1.72 -2.32
N LEU A 170 15.23 0.64 -1.59
CA LEU A 170 15.05 0.56 -0.15
C LEU A 170 15.90 1.58 0.62
N GLU A 171 17.12 1.89 0.15
CA GLU A 171 17.95 2.98 0.69
C GLU A 171 17.26 4.35 0.68
N LEU A 172 16.29 4.56 -0.22
CA LEU A 172 15.54 5.81 -0.33
C LEU A 172 14.17 5.72 0.36
N LEU A 173 13.53 4.56 0.29
CA LEU A 173 12.17 4.33 0.79
C LEU A 173 12.13 4.07 2.29
N ALA A 174 12.96 3.16 2.81
CA ALA A 174 12.92 2.74 4.21
C ALA A 174 13.15 3.90 5.20
N PRO A 175 14.04 4.89 4.96
CA PRO A 175 14.19 6.04 5.86
C PRO A 175 12.92 6.89 6.01
N VAL A 176 12.09 6.97 4.98
CA VAL A 176 10.81 7.72 5.03
C VAL A 176 9.84 7.02 5.97
N LEU A 177 9.75 5.69 5.86
CA LEU A 177 8.88 4.86 6.70
C LEU A 177 9.36 4.81 8.17
N LYS A 178 10.61 5.21 8.44
CA LYS A 178 11.20 5.37 9.79
C LYS A 178 11.00 6.77 10.40
N MET A 179 10.33 7.69 9.72
CA MET A 179 10.10 9.02 10.28
C MET A 179 9.16 8.93 11.49
N PRO A 180 9.46 9.63 12.60
CA PRO A 180 8.63 9.59 13.79
C PRO A 180 7.24 10.18 13.49
N ASN A 181 6.21 9.64 14.15
CA ASN A 181 4.83 10.11 14.01
C ASN A 181 4.31 10.12 12.55
N ILE A 182 4.83 9.24 11.70
CA ILE A 182 4.32 9.06 10.35
C ILE A 182 2.84 8.65 10.39
N GLN A 183 2.03 9.35 9.63
CA GLN A 183 0.61 9.05 9.47
C GLN A 183 0.38 8.66 8.02
N VAL A 184 -0.16 7.45 7.81
CA VAL A 184 -0.44 6.93 6.46
C VAL A 184 -1.90 6.52 6.41
N ASN A 185 -2.70 7.16 5.55
CA ASN A 185 -4.11 6.82 5.40
C ASN A 185 -4.26 5.50 4.62
N HIS A 186 -3.54 5.37 3.49
CA HIS A 186 -3.56 4.16 2.68
C HIS A 186 -2.15 3.70 2.31
N PHE A 187 -1.87 2.41 2.52
CA PHE A 187 -0.64 1.76 2.06
C PHE A 187 -0.96 0.67 1.04
N SER A 188 -0.44 0.83 -0.17
CA SER A 188 -0.60 -0.12 -1.27
C SER A 188 0.70 -0.84 -1.57
N LEU A 189 0.69 -2.16 -1.52
CA LEU A 189 1.83 -3.02 -1.78
C LEU A 189 1.51 -4.04 -2.87
N HIS A 190 2.26 -4.01 -3.97
CA HIS A 190 2.15 -4.98 -5.07
C HIS A 190 3.41 -5.81 -5.19
N LEU A 191 3.32 -7.08 -4.81
CA LEU A 191 4.39 -8.07 -4.86
C LEU A 191 4.17 -9.02 -6.04
N HIS A 192 4.80 -8.73 -7.17
CA HIS A 192 4.82 -9.68 -8.28
C HIS A 192 5.93 -10.73 -8.17
N GLU A 193 6.88 -10.53 -7.24
CA GLU A 193 8.07 -11.37 -7.04
C GLU A 193 8.25 -11.67 -5.54
N GLU A 194 8.94 -12.77 -5.20
CA GLU A 194 9.11 -13.23 -3.82
C GLU A 194 10.35 -12.67 -3.09
N GLU A 195 11.21 -11.94 -3.80
CA GLU A 195 12.54 -11.53 -3.31
C GLU A 195 12.51 -10.46 -2.20
N LEU A 196 11.36 -9.85 -1.89
CA LEU A 196 11.27 -8.79 -0.90
C LEU A 196 10.98 -9.34 0.50
N ASP A 197 11.82 -8.93 1.44
CA ASP A 197 11.62 -9.18 2.87
C ASP A 197 10.84 -8.01 3.51
N PRO A 198 9.84 -8.28 4.38
CA PRO A 198 9.20 -7.24 5.16
C PRO A 198 10.18 -6.40 5.99
N ASP A 199 11.22 -7.00 6.59
CA ASP A 199 12.16 -6.27 7.45
C ASP A 199 12.99 -5.25 6.67
N ASP A 200 13.19 -5.50 5.37
CA ASP A 200 13.88 -4.60 4.45
C ASP A 200 13.03 -3.35 4.11
N LEU A 201 11.72 -3.53 3.94
CA LEU A 201 10.78 -2.47 3.55
C LEU A 201 10.18 -1.74 4.77
N LEU A 202 9.75 -2.50 5.77
CA LEU A 202 9.07 -2.09 7.00
C LEU A 202 9.94 -2.44 8.24
N PRO A 203 11.17 -1.89 8.34
CA PRO A 203 12.11 -2.19 9.42
C PRO A 203 11.70 -1.71 10.82
N VAL A 204 10.57 -0.99 10.92
CA VAL A 204 9.97 -0.52 12.16
C VAL A 204 8.46 -0.74 12.08
N PRO A 205 7.77 -0.91 13.22
CA PRO A 205 6.31 -1.12 13.22
C PRO A 205 5.59 -0.02 12.44
N PHE A 206 4.90 -0.43 11.38
CA PHE A 206 4.24 0.48 10.44
C PHE A 206 2.73 0.52 10.73
N SER A 207 2.12 1.71 10.77
CA SER A 207 0.73 1.89 11.25
C SER A 207 -0.16 2.62 10.25
N PRO A 208 -0.42 2.05 9.06
CA PRO A 208 -1.37 2.64 8.14
C PRO A 208 -2.80 2.42 8.63
N ARG A 209 -3.72 3.36 8.34
CA ARG A 209 -5.16 3.16 8.63
C ARG A 209 -5.78 2.08 7.75
N SER A 210 -5.32 1.98 6.50
CA SER A 210 -5.78 0.97 5.57
C SER A 210 -4.64 0.41 4.73
N VAL A 211 -4.77 -0.87 4.34
CA VAL A 211 -3.77 -1.56 3.53
C VAL A 211 -4.41 -2.24 2.32
N PHE A 212 -3.72 -2.16 1.18
CA PHE A 212 -3.92 -3.03 0.04
C PHE A 212 -2.66 -3.89 -0.18
N ILE A 213 -2.80 -5.22 -0.23
CA ILE A 213 -1.70 -6.13 -0.55
C ILE A 213 -2.09 -7.01 -1.74
N TYR A 214 -1.33 -6.88 -2.82
CA TYR A 214 -1.34 -7.79 -3.95
C TYR A 214 -0.13 -8.72 -3.88
N SER A 215 -0.32 -10.03 -4.05
CA SER A 215 0.76 -11.02 -4.08
C SER A 215 0.41 -12.23 -4.96
N HIS A 216 1.39 -13.05 -5.30
CA HIS A 216 1.15 -14.40 -5.85
C HIS A 216 1.21 -15.50 -4.76
N ASN A 217 1.42 -15.11 -3.51
CA ASN A 217 1.70 -16.00 -2.39
C ASN A 217 1.07 -15.48 -1.08
N ALA A 218 0.15 -16.24 -0.47
CA ALA A 218 -0.50 -15.88 0.79
C ALA A 218 0.47 -15.73 1.97
N ASN A 219 1.52 -16.55 2.05
CA ASN A 219 2.52 -16.42 3.11
C ASN A 219 3.22 -15.05 3.04
N LYS A 220 3.46 -14.54 1.82
CA LYS A 220 3.99 -13.18 1.64
C LYS A 220 2.99 -12.12 2.09
N VAL A 221 1.70 -12.29 1.81
CA VAL A 221 0.68 -11.36 2.32
C VAL A 221 0.70 -11.32 3.84
N VAL A 222 0.69 -12.49 4.51
CA VAL A 222 0.75 -12.57 5.97
C VAL A 222 2.03 -11.95 6.52
N GLN A 223 3.20 -12.24 5.93
CA GLN A 223 4.48 -11.66 6.34
C GLN A 223 4.44 -10.12 6.37
N PHE A 224 3.90 -9.49 5.32
CA PHE A 224 3.78 -8.03 5.27
C PHE A 224 2.66 -7.49 6.16
N LEU A 225 1.54 -8.22 6.30
CA LEU A 225 0.45 -7.83 7.18
C LEU A 225 0.91 -7.84 8.64
N THR A 226 1.62 -8.88 9.07
CA THR A 226 2.16 -9.04 10.43
C THR A 226 3.19 -7.96 10.81
N ALA A 227 3.87 -7.36 9.83
CA ALA A 227 4.77 -6.24 10.05
C ALA A 227 4.06 -4.91 10.40
N MET A 228 2.72 -4.88 10.33
CA MET A 228 1.91 -3.70 10.64
C MET A 228 1.28 -3.78 12.03
N ASN A 229 1.04 -2.63 12.65
CA ASN A 229 0.38 -2.57 13.96
C ASN A 229 -1.12 -2.89 13.84
N PRO A 230 -1.64 -3.93 14.52
CA PRO A 230 -3.01 -4.39 14.33
C PRO A 230 -4.06 -3.36 14.77
N GLY A 231 -3.90 -2.72 15.92
CA GLY A 231 -4.91 -1.80 16.48
C GLY A 231 -5.08 -0.46 15.75
N TYR A 232 -4.18 -0.10 14.83
CA TYR A 232 -4.32 1.09 13.97
C TYR A 232 -4.90 0.76 12.59
N LEU A 233 -4.86 -0.52 12.19
CA LEU A 233 -5.24 -0.98 10.86
C LEU A 233 -6.74 -1.25 10.82
N GLU A 234 -7.53 -0.29 10.34
CA GLU A 234 -8.99 -0.39 10.32
C GLU A 234 -9.50 -1.19 9.13
N SER A 235 -8.84 -1.10 7.97
CA SER A 235 -9.30 -1.73 6.74
C SER A 235 -8.20 -2.49 6.00
N ILE A 236 -8.53 -3.71 5.56
CA ILE A 236 -7.61 -4.60 4.84
C ILE A 236 -8.22 -4.96 3.49
N CYS A 237 -7.49 -4.77 2.40
CA CYS A 237 -7.87 -5.21 1.06
C CYS A 237 -6.79 -6.13 0.49
N LEU A 238 -7.17 -7.34 0.11
CA LEU A 238 -6.23 -8.40 -0.25
C LEU A 238 -6.54 -8.96 -1.63
N GLU A 239 -5.50 -9.15 -2.45
CA GLU A 239 -5.57 -9.75 -3.77
C GLU A 239 -4.44 -10.76 -3.95
N ILE A 240 -4.77 -12.03 -4.20
CA ILE A 240 -3.81 -13.04 -4.65
C ILE A 240 -4.11 -13.35 -6.10
N ARG A 241 -3.10 -13.61 -6.92
CA ARG A 241 -3.32 -14.22 -8.24
C ARG A 241 -2.62 -15.56 -8.35
N TYR A 242 -3.35 -16.67 -8.32
CA TYR A 242 -2.72 -17.98 -8.43
C TYR A 242 -2.13 -18.21 -9.82
N LEU A 243 -0.82 -18.45 -9.88
CA LEU A 243 -0.19 -19.17 -10.98
C LEU A 243 -0.28 -20.68 -10.71
N ARG A 244 -1.48 -21.26 -10.91
CA ARG A 244 -1.82 -22.70 -11.11
C ARG A 244 -1.09 -23.84 -10.35
N ALA A 245 -0.22 -23.65 -9.36
CA ALA A 245 0.57 -24.77 -8.82
C ALA A 245 0.90 -24.77 -7.32
N LEU A 246 0.54 -23.75 -6.53
CA LEU A 246 0.85 -23.72 -5.09
C LEU A 246 -0.44 -23.72 -4.27
N GLN A 247 -0.75 -24.86 -3.66
CA GLN A 247 -1.75 -25.01 -2.61
C GLN A 247 -1.20 -24.39 -1.33
N ASN A 248 -1.37 -23.07 -1.16
CA ASN A 248 -1.22 -22.46 0.15
C ASN A 248 -2.60 -22.33 0.78
N ASP A 249 -2.69 -22.60 2.09
CA ASP A 249 -3.93 -22.36 2.82
C ASP A 249 -4.07 -20.86 3.05
N ASP A 250 -4.87 -20.18 2.26
CA ASP A 250 -5.04 -18.73 2.37
C ASP A 250 -5.84 -18.31 3.61
N ARG A 251 -6.37 -19.29 4.37
CA ARG A 251 -7.03 -19.05 5.66
C ARG A 251 -6.03 -18.66 6.76
N ILE A 252 -4.72 -18.81 6.54
CA ILE A 252 -3.67 -18.33 7.46
C ILE A 252 -3.80 -16.85 7.82
N VAL A 253 -4.45 -16.05 6.97
CA VAL A 253 -4.70 -14.62 7.24
C VAL A 253 -5.60 -14.42 8.46
N PHE A 254 -6.52 -15.36 8.73
CA PHE A 254 -7.45 -15.28 9.85
C PHE A 254 -6.73 -15.40 11.19
N GLU A 255 -5.53 -16.00 11.21
CA GLU A 255 -4.75 -16.14 12.43
C GLU A 255 -4.05 -14.85 12.87
N THR A 256 -3.95 -13.86 11.97
CA THR A 256 -3.25 -12.61 12.25
C THR A 256 -4.05 -11.70 13.19
N ASP A 257 -3.36 -11.03 14.11
CA ASP A 257 -3.98 -10.03 14.99
C ASP A 257 -4.54 -8.85 14.19
N GLN A 258 -3.91 -8.53 13.07
CA GLN A 258 -4.32 -7.47 12.14
C GLN A 258 -5.71 -7.76 11.59
N PHE A 259 -5.95 -8.99 11.15
CA PHE A 259 -7.26 -9.40 10.68
C PHE A 259 -8.28 -9.41 11.82
N LYS A 260 -7.92 -9.97 12.99
CA LYS A 260 -8.81 -10.09 14.17
C LYS A 260 -9.23 -8.74 14.76
N GLN A 261 -8.44 -7.68 14.55
CA GLN A 261 -8.71 -6.34 15.07
C GLN A 261 -9.23 -5.36 14.00
N ALA A 262 -9.17 -5.73 12.72
CA ALA A 262 -9.68 -4.89 11.64
C ALA A 262 -11.20 -4.70 11.75
N LYS A 263 -11.67 -3.57 11.22
CA LYS A 263 -13.10 -3.24 11.13
C LYS A 263 -13.69 -3.70 9.81
N SER A 264 -12.89 -3.66 8.74
CA SER A 264 -13.35 -4.05 7.40
C SER A 264 -12.33 -4.83 6.59
N VAL A 265 -12.80 -5.81 5.82
CA VAL A 265 -11.94 -6.63 4.97
C VAL A 265 -12.53 -6.85 3.58
N GLU A 266 -11.75 -6.64 2.53
CA GLU A 266 -12.08 -6.99 1.15
C GLU A 266 -11.11 -8.04 0.61
N PHE A 267 -11.65 -9.17 0.16
CA PHE A 267 -10.94 -10.19 -0.61
C PHE A 267 -11.34 -10.05 -2.08
N LYS A 268 -10.38 -9.63 -2.93
CA LYS A 268 -10.62 -9.51 -4.37
C LYS A 268 -10.72 -10.87 -5.06
N SER A 269 -11.34 -10.87 -6.24
CA SER A 269 -11.88 -12.06 -6.92
C SER A 269 -10.90 -13.20 -7.23
N ASP A 270 -9.60 -12.95 -7.11
CA ASP A 270 -8.56 -13.91 -7.44
C ASP A 270 -7.94 -14.57 -6.18
N TRP A 271 -8.40 -14.21 -4.96
CA TRP A 271 -8.10 -14.91 -3.69
C TRP A 271 -8.78 -16.29 -3.67
N THR A 272 -9.24 -16.79 -2.53
CA THR A 272 -10.03 -18.02 -2.43
C THR A 272 -11.53 -17.77 -2.38
N THR A 273 -12.28 -18.81 -2.74
CA THR A 273 -13.73 -18.85 -2.53
C THR A 273 -14.06 -19.32 -1.11
N PHE A 274 -14.92 -18.61 -0.40
CA PHE A 274 -15.30 -18.93 0.98
C PHE A 274 -16.63 -19.69 1.05
N ASP A 275 -16.73 -20.62 1.99
CA ASP A 275 -17.99 -21.29 2.35
C ASP A 275 -18.72 -20.52 3.48
N VAL A 276 -19.94 -20.94 3.84
CA VAL A 276 -20.72 -20.29 4.91
C VAL A 276 -20.04 -20.44 6.27
N GLU A 277 -19.40 -21.58 6.52
CA GLU A 277 -18.71 -21.85 7.78
C GLU A 277 -17.54 -20.87 8.01
N SER A 278 -16.86 -20.49 6.93
CA SER A 278 -15.77 -19.50 6.96
C SER A 278 -16.23 -18.11 7.40
N LEU A 279 -17.52 -17.76 7.19
CA LEU A 279 -18.05 -16.45 7.58
C LEU A 279 -18.02 -16.22 9.10
N VAL A 280 -17.99 -17.28 9.92
CA VAL A 280 -17.89 -17.13 11.38
C VAL A 280 -16.62 -16.35 11.78
N ASN A 281 -15.55 -16.46 10.98
CA ASN A 281 -14.32 -15.69 11.17
C ASN A 281 -14.48 -14.19 10.88
N PHE A 282 -15.62 -13.75 10.34
CA PHE A 282 -15.93 -12.35 10.00
C PHE A 282 -16.89 -11.71 11.00
N SER A 283 -17.25 -12.42 12.07
CA SER A 283 -18.24 -11.96 13.06
C SER A 283 -17.87 -10.67 13.79
N HIS A 284 -16.57 -10.37 13.89
CA HIS A 284 -16.05 -9.13 14.48
C HIS A 284 -16.00 -7.96 13.49
N LEU A 285 -16.19 -8.21 12.18
CA LEU A 285 -16.08 -7.19 11.14
C LEU A 285 -17.38 -6.37 11.03
N LYS A 286 -17.23 -5.05 10.94
CA LYS A 286 -18.32 -4.14 10.58
C LYS A 286 -18.73 -4.30 9.13
N SER A 287 -17.74 -4.49 8.24
CA SER A 287 -18.03 -4.74 6.85
C SER A 287 -17.05 -5.66 6.15
N PHE A 288 -17.52 -6.40 5.16
CA PHE A 288 -16.62 -7.25 4.38
C PHE A 288 -17.08 -7.45 2.94
N LYS A 289 -16.13 -7.73 2.05
CA LYS A 289 -16.39 -8.13 0.67
C LYS A 289 -15.62 -9.39 0.35
N CYS A 290 -16.28 -10.41 -0.17
CA CYS A 290 -15.62 -11.67 -0.47
C CYS A 290 -16.29 -12.46 -1.57
N TYR A 291 -15.55 -13.42 -2.13
CA TYR A 291 -16.05 -14.34 -3.13
C TYR A 291 -16.49 -15.64 -2.47
N MET A 292 -17.72 -16.08 -2.72
CA MET A 292 -18.28 -17.27 -2.08
C MET A 292 -18.27 -18.48 -3.02
N SER A 293 -17.93 -19.66 -2.48
CA SER A 293 -18.28 -20.96 -3.08
C SER A 293 -19.52 -21.52 -2.37
N MET A 294 -20.35 -22.27 -3.09
CA MET A 294 -21.34 -23.16 -2.45
C MET A 294 -21.00 -24.63 -2.67
N GLU A 295 -19.72 -24.99 -2.58
CA GLU A 295 -19.31 -26.39 -2.55
C GLU A 295 -19.43 -26.88 -1.11
N ASN A 296 -20.60 -27.44 -0.76
CA ASN A 296 -20.80 -28.54 0.20
C ASN A 296 -22.26 -28.65 0.64
N THR A 297 -23.12 -29.14 -0.25
CA THR A 297 -24.54 -29.37 0.08
C THR A 297 -24.89 -30.85 0.16
N ILE A 298 -23.89 -31.70 0.36
CA ILE A 298 -24.11 -33.15 0.57
C ILE A 298 -24.01 -33.50 2.06
N GLN A 299 -23.22 -32.74 2.84
CA GLN A 299 -23.06 -32.99 4.29
C GLN A 299 -24.03 -32.18 5.17
N ASP A 300 -24.64 -31.11 4.66
CA ASP A 300 -25.62 -30.30 5.41
C ASP A 300 -27.07 -30.84 5.34
N VAL A 301 -27.36 -31.68 4.35
CA VAL A 301 -28.70 -32.26 4.12
C VAL A 301 -29.22 -33.08 5.32
N PRO A 302 -28.41 -33.88 6.04
CA PRO A 302 -28.87 -34.58 7.24
C PRO A 302 -29.21 -33.62 8.40
N ARG A 303 -28.38 -32.59 8.63
CA ARG A 303 -28.59 -31.59 9.72
C ARG A 303 -29.89 -30.81 9.54
N ILE A 304 -30.25 -30.49 8.30
CA ILE A 304 -31.45 -29.71 7.97
C ILE A 304 -32.69 -30.60 7.94
N ARG A 305 -32.56 -31.88 7.56
CA ARG A 305 -33.62 -32.88 7.70
C ARG A 305 -34.05 -33.03 9.17
N ASP A 306 -33.11 -33.07 10.09
CA ASP A 306 -33.40 -33.20 11.53
C ASP A 306 -34.00 -31.91 12.13
N GLN A 307 -33.65 -30.73 11.60
CA GLN A 307 -34.33 -29.49 11.97
C GLN A 307 -35.75 -29.41 11.41
N GLN A 308 -36.02 -29.85 10.17
CA GLN A 308 -37.38 -29.89 9.61
C GLN A 308 -38.30 -30.87 10.34
N VAL A 309 -37.79 -31.99 10.87
CA VAL A 309 -38.58 -32.91 11.71
C VAL A 309 -39.10 -32.21 12.97
N LYS A 310 -38.33 -31.29 13.57
CA LYS A 310 -38.80 -30.47 14.71
C LYS A 310 -39.91 -29.47 14.36
N TRP A 311 -40.08 -29.11 13.08
CA TRP A 311 -41.19 -28.25 12.63
C TRP A 311 -42.47 -29.05 12.36
N VAL A 312 -42.34 -30.33 11.95
CA VAL A 312 -43.48 -31.23 11.74
C VAL A 312 -44.16 -31.59 13.07
N ASP A 313 -43.41 -31.67 14.17
CA ASP A 313 -43.96 -31.94 15.50
C ASP A 313 -44.72 -30.75 16.13
N LYS A 314 -44.72 -29.57 15.50
CA LYS A 314 -45.49 -28.38 15.95
C LYS A 314 -46.78 -28.12 15.17
N GLY A 315 -47.24 -29.07 14.35
CA GLY A 315 -48.61 -29.07 13.82
C GLY A 315 -48.96 -27.99 12.79
N ALA A 316 -47.98 -27.36 12.14
CA ALA A 316 -48.22 -26.46 11.03
C ALA A 316 -48.16 -27.20 9.69
N HIS A 317 -49.30 -27.34 9.00
CA HIS A 317 -49.33 -27.87 7.63
C HIS A 317 -48.66 -26.90 6.65
N PRO A 318 -47.86 -27.39 5.68
CA PRO A 318 -47.33 -26.54 4.61
C PRO A 318 -48.48 -26.08 3.69
N PRO A 319 -48.45 -24.85 3.17
CA PRO A 319 -49.40 -24.42 2.14
C PRO A 319 -49.22 -25.26 0.87
N ASP A 320 -50.34 -25.58 0.22
CA ASP A 320 -50.44 -26.36 -1.02
C ASP A 320 -49.46 -25.88 -2.10
N VAL A 321 -48.32 -26.57 -2.23
CA VAL A 321 -47.42 -26.43 -3.37
C VAL A 321 -47.80 -27.49 -4.39
N ALA A 322 -48.46 -27.05 -5.46
CA ALA A 322 -48.82 -27.90 -6.59
C ALA A 322 -47.60 -28.65 -7.15
N LYS A 323 -47.76 -29.97 -7.23
CA LYS A 323 -47.00 -31.01 -7.95
C LYS A 323 -45.75 -30.54 -8.73
N ARG A 324 -44.60 -30.98 -8.19
CA ARG A 324 -43.24 -30.96 -8.75
C ARG A 324 -43.18 -31.43 -10.22
N GLU A 325 -42.52 -30.66 -11.10
CA GLU A 325 -41.74 -31.23 -12.21
C GLU A 325 -40.31 -31.48 -11.71
N VAL A 326 -40.03 -32.73 -11.31
CA VAL A 326 -38.67 -33.23 -11.15
C VAL A 326 -38.17 -33.64 -12.54
N ARG A 327 -37.26 -32.88 -13.16
CA ARG A 327 -36.53 -33.37 -14.34
C ARG A 327 -35.17 -33.89 -13.93
N VAL A 328 -35.03 -35.21 -13.94
CA VAL A 328 -33.75 -35.90 -13.89
C VAL A 328 -33.22 -35.99 -15.32
N LYS A 329 -32.09 -35.33 -15.60
CA LYS A 329 -31.20 -35.71 -16.71
C LYS A 329 -29.83 -35.98 -16.11
N ASN A 330 -29.32 -37.19 -16.31
CA ASN A 330 -28.00 -37.65 -15.89
C ASN A 330 -27.73 -37.62 -14.37
N GLY A 331 -28.71 -38.01 -13.55
CA GLY A 331 -28.49 -38.28 -12.12
C GLY A 331 -28.28 -37.07 -11.20
N MET A 332 -28.49 -35.83 -11.68
CA MET A 332 -28.29 -34.61 -10.89
C MET A 332 -29.61 -34.08 -10.31
N LEU A 333 -29.79 -34.24 -9.00
CA LEU A 333 -30.97 -33.76 -8.23
C LEU A 333 -30.59 -32.71 -7.15
N SER A 334 -29.40 -32.12 -7.22
CA SER A 334 -28.70 -31.48 -6.09
C SER A 334 -28.58 -29.94 -6.09
N VAL A 335 -29.13 -29.21 -7.06
CA VAL A 335 -28.83 -27.76 -7.22
C VAL A 335 -29.88 -26.83 -6.57
N TRP A 336 -31.12 -27.29 -6.37
CA TRP A 336 -32.19 -26.43 -5.85
C TRP A 336 -32.26 -26.42 -4.31
N TRP A 337 -32.04 -27.56 -3.68
CA TRP A 337 -32.03 -27.69 -2.22
C TRP A 337 -30.86 -26.93 -1.61
N SER A 338 -29.69 -27.08 -2.22
CA SER A 338 -28.43 -26.47 -1.81
C SER A 338 -28.46 -24.94 -1.72
N THR A 339 -29.06 -24.27 -2.72
CA THR A 339 -29.09 -22.81 -2.73
C THR A 339 -30.06 -22.23 -1.71
N LYS A 340 -31.17 -22.92 -1.43
CA LYS A 340 -32.13 -22.52 -0.40
C LYS A 340 -31.54 -22.69 1.00
N GLU A 341 -30.86 -23.80 1.25
CA GLU A 341 -30.15 -24.07 2.51
C GLU A 341 -29.01 -23.06 2.73
N TRP A 342 -28.22 -22.76 1.70
CA TRP A 342 -27.18 -21.73 1.77
C TRP A 342 -27.74 -20.34 2.05
N SER A 343 -28.83 -19.96 1.38
CA SER A 343 -29.46 -18.64 1.59
C SER A 343 -29.96 -18.52 3.03
N ILE A 344 -30.61 -19.55 3.56
CA ILE A 344 -31.07 -19.56 4.96
C ILE A 344 -29.88 -19.57 5.93
N GLY A 345 -28.87 -20.41 5.70
CA GLY A 345 -27.71 -20.54 6.57
C GLY A 345 -26.86 -19.28 6.63
N SER A 346 -26.62 -18.62 5.49
CA SER A 346 -25.91 -17.35 5.44
C SER A 346 -26.70 -16.21 6.09
N CYS A 347 -28.03 -16.13 5.89
CA CYS A 347 -28.88 -15.18 6.60
C CYS A 347 -28.80 -15.37 8.12
N GLN A 348 -28.88 -16.62 8.59
CA GLN A 348 -28.76 -16.94 10.00
C GLN A 348 -27.38 -16.54 10.54
N THR A 349 -26.30 -16.95 9.90
CA THR A 349 -24.93 -16.64 10.33
C THR A 349 -24.69 -15.13 10.38
N ILE A 350 -25.04 -14.37 9.34
CA ILE A 350 -24.80 -12.91 9.32
C ILE A 350 -25.68 -12.20 10.35
N SER A 351 -26.90 -12.69 10.60
CA SER A 351 -27.79 -12.09 11.59
C SER A 351 -27.28 -12.17 13.04
N THR A 352 -26.33 -13.07 13.34
CA THR A 352 -25.73 -13.17 14.67
C THR A 352 -24.54 -12.22 14.88
N PHE A 353 -24.11 -11.48 13.85
CA PHE A 353 -22.96 -10.59 13.97
C PHE A 353 -23.38 -9.26 14.62
N GLU A 354 -22.81 -8.99 15.78
CA GLU A 354 -23.19 -7.83 16.61
C GLU A 354 -22.78 -6.50 15.97
N GLU A 355 -21.53 -6.41 15.53
CA GLU A 355 -20.92 -5.19 14.94
C GLU A 355 -21.25 -5.00 13.45
N PHE A 356 -21.98 -5.93 12.83
CA PHE A 356 -22.19 -5.95 11.39
C PHE A 356 -23.01 -4.76 10.88
N GLU A 357 -22.48 -4.09 9.85
CA GLU A 357 -23.11 -2.97 9.16
C GLU A 357 -23.46 -3.35 7.71
N SER A 358 -22.53 -3.95 6.95
CA SER A 358 -22.78 -4.37 5.56
C SER A 358 -21.79 -5.41 5.01
N CYS A 359 -22.19 -6.17 4.00
CA CYS A 359 -21.26 -6.94 3.17
C CYS A 359 -21.65 -7.01 1.70
N GLU A 360 -20.66 -7.33 0.86
CA GLU A 360 -20.86 -7.67 -0.55
C GLU A 360 -20.34 -9.09 -0.80
N LEU A 361 -21.26 -10.01 -1.10
CA LEU A 361 -20.94 -11.38 -1.45
C LEU A 361 -20.98 -11.54 -2.96
N LYS A 362 -19.89 -12.05 -3.53
CA LYS A 362 -19.73 -12.26 -4.97
C LYS A 362 -19.77 -13.74 -5.32
N PHE A 363 -20.55 -14.10 -6.34
CA PHE A 363 -20.73 -15.49 -6.80
C PHE A 363 -20.49 -15.62 -8.30
N CYS A 364 -20.01 -16.79 -8.73
CA CYS A 364 -19.91 -17.13 -10.16
C CYS A 364 -21.30 -17.27 -10.77
N LYS A 365 -21.67 -16.43 -11.75
CA LYS A 365 -22.98 -16.51 -12.42
C LYS A 365 -23.26 -17.88 -13.04
N ARG A 366 -22.22 -18.49 -13.64
CA ARG A 366 -22.34 -19.81 -14.28
C ARG A 366 -22.77 -20.92 -13.31
N ARG A 367 -22.47 -20.74 -12.01
CA ARG A 367 -22.83 -21.68 -10.96
C ARG A 367 -24.08 -21.24 -10.20
N TYR A 368 -24.17 -19.94 -9.89
CA TYR A 368 -25.24 -19.35 -9.08
C TYR A 368 -25.71 -18.04 -9.72
N SER A 369 -26.82 -18.13 -10.44
CA SER A 369 -27.45 -16.96 -11.05
C SER A 369 -28.29 -16.19 -10.03
N MET A 370 -28.51 -14.90 -10.27
CA MET A 370 -29.44 -14.08 -9.49
C MET A 370 -30.84 -14.73 -9.39
N ARG A 371 -31.29 -15.42 -10.44
CA ARG A 371 -32.55 -16.18 -10.44
C ARG A 371 -32.57 -17.33 -9.43
N THR A 372 -31.43 -17.97 -9.20
CA THR A 372 -31.34 -19.07 -8.23
C THR A 372 -31.57 -18.54 -6.82
N PHE A 373 -30.97 -17.41 -6.47
CA PHE A 373 -31.17 -16.74 -5.19
C PHE A 373 -32.59 -16.19 -5.03
N ALA A 374 -33.15 -15.57 -6.07
CA ALA A 374 -34.52 -15.08 -6.09
C ALA A 374 -35.50 -16.16 -5.60
N VAL A 375 -35.45 -17.34 -6.24
CA VAL A 375 -36.37 -18.43 -5.91
C VAL A 375 -36.09 -19.00 -4.52
N ALA A 376 -34.83 -19.07 -4.09
CA ALA A 376 -34.46 -19.52 -2.75
C ALA A 376 -35.06 -18.62 -1.65
N LEU A 377 -35.09 -17.30 -1.89
CA LEU A 377 -35.66 -16.29 -1.00
C LEU A 377 -37.18 -16.10 -1.16
N GLY A 378 -37.80 -16.78 -2.13
CA GLY A 378 -39.23 -16.67 -2.42
C GLY A 378 -39.62 -15.44 -3.25
N GLU A 379 -38.65 -14.77 -3.86
CA GLU A 379 -38.85 -13.59 -4.71
C GLU A 379 -39.16 -13.97 -6.16
N VAL A 380 -40.05 -13.20 -6.79
CA VAL A 380 -40.47 -13.41 -8.19
C VAL A 380 -39.69 -12.46 -9.10
N LEU A 381 -39.00 -13.03 -10.09
CA LEU A 381 -38.28 -12.24 -11.10
C LEU A 381 -39.19 -11.80 -12.26
N PRO A 382 -39.05 -10.56 -12.77
CA PRO A 382 -39.71 -10.15 -14.00
C PRO A 382 -39.20 -10.97 -15.20
N ILE A 383 -40.12 -11.48 -16.01
CA ILE A 383 -39.81 -12.29 -17.20
C ILE A 383 -39.59 -11.33 -18.39
N GLY A 384 -38.38 -11.29 -18.97
CA GLY A 384 -38.11 -10.50 -20.19
C GLY A 384 -36.64 -10.11 -20.42
N PRO A 385 -36.33 -9.34 -21.49
CA PRO A 385 -34.95 -8.93 -21.83
C PRO A 385 -34.29 -7.97 -20.83
N LEU A 386 -35.02 -7.49 -19.82
CA LEU A 386 -34.55 -6.58 -18.78
C LEU A 386 -33.93 -7.28 -17.56
N VAL A 387 -33.85 -8.62 -17.54
CA VAL A 387 -33.30 -9.39 -16.39
C VAL A 387 -31.84 -9.01 -16.08
N GLU A 388 -31.05 -8.63 -17.09
CA GLU A 388 -29.66 -8.19 -16.88
C GLU A 388 -29.53 -6.81 -16.23
N GLN A 389 -30.62 -6.03 -16.19
CA GLN A 389 -30.70 -4.73 -15.50
C GLN A 389 -31.57 -4.81 -14.23
N ALA A 390 -32.16 -5.98 -13.96
CA ALA A 390 -33.03 -6.18 -12.81
C ALA A 390 -32.20 -6.22 -11.53
N THR A 391 -32.73 -5.57 -10.50
CA THR A 391 -32.22 -5.64 -9.13
C THR A 391 -33.28 -6.32 -8.29
N ILE A 392 -32.92 -7.36 -7.55
CA ILE A 392 -33.84 -7.99 -6.59
C ILE A 392 -33.55 -7.41 -5.22
N LYS A 393 -34.61 -6.99 -4.52
CA LYS A 393 -34.54 -6.63 -3.12
C LYS A 393 -35.28 -7.65 -2.29
N HIS A 394 -34.68 -8.09 -1.20
CA HIS A 394 -35.30 -8.98 -0.23
C HIS A 394 -35.04 -8.44 1.17
N ARG A 395 -35.99 -8.62 2.10
CA ARG A 395 -35.88 -8.16 3.48
C ARG A 395 -36.08 -9.32 4.43
N TYR A 396 -35.11 -9.53 5.31
CA TYR A 396 -35.15 -10.56 6.34
C TYR A 396 -35.24 -9.90 7.72
N GLN A 397 -36.33 -10.16 8.45
CA GLN A 397 -36.46 -9.70 9.83
C GLN A 397 -35.59 -10.55 10.75
N ILE A 398 -34.72 -9.92 11.53
CA ILE A 398 -33.93 -10.64 12.54
C ILE A 398 -34.90 -11.05 13.67
N PRO A 399 -35.02 -12.34 14.00
CA PRO A 399 -35.88 -12.78 15.09
C PRO A 399 -35.57 -12.02 16.37
N GLU A 400 -36.60 -11.59 17.10
CA GLU A 400 -36.47 -10.93 18.40
C GLU A 400 -35.73 -9.58 18.39
N SER A 401 -35.45 -9.02 17.20
CA SER A 401 -34.88 -7.69 17.02
C SER A 401 -35.79 -6.81 16.15
N ASN A 402 -35.73 -5.49 16.36
CA ASN A 402 -36.34 -4.53 15.44
C ASN A 402 -35.51 -4.36 14.16
N GLU A 403 -34.27 -4.85 14.17
CA GLU A 403 -33.34 -4.77 13.04
C GLU A 403 -33.70 -5.80 11.95
N CYS A 404 -33.38 -5.47 10.72
CA CYS A 404 -33.56 -6.35 9.58
C CYS A 404 -32.37 -6.26 8.62
N LEU A 405 -32.19 -7.31 7.84
CA LEU A 405 -31.19 -7.39 6.78
C LEU A 405 -31.87 -7.10 5.44
N GLU A 406 -31.39 -6.08 4.74
CA GLU A 406 -31.79 -5.76 3.37
C GLU A 406 -30.78 -6.34 2.39
N TYR A 407 -31.27 -7.20 1.50
CA TYR A 407 -30.51 -7.82 0.44
C TYR A 407 -30.78 -7.07 -0.85
N GLU A 408 -29.73 -6.66 -1.53
CA GLU A 408 -29.80 -6.15 -2.89
C GLU A 408 -28.94 -7.03 -3.79
N MET A 409 -29.57 -7.75 -4.71
CA MET A 409 -28.88 -8.61 -5.67
C MET A 409 -28.85 -7.97 -7.05
N LYS A 410 -27.67 -8.01 -7.66
CA LYS A 410 -27.39 -7.53 -9.01
C LYS A 410 -26.58 -8.57 -9.75
N GLU A 411 -26.76 -8.66 -11.06
CA GLU A 411 -26.02 -9.60 -11.89
C GLU A 411 -25.35 -8.88 -13.05
N ASN A 412 -24.13 -9.29 -13.41
CA ASN A 412 -23.48 -8.86 -14.64
C ASN A 412 -23.21 -10.07 -15.55
N ARG A 413 -22.28 -9.93 -16.51
CA ARG A 413 -21.96 -11.01 -17.46
C ARG A 413 -21.41 -12.27 -16.80
N ASP A 414 -20.63 -12.12 -15.73
CA ASP A 414 -19.83 -13.21 -15.17
C ASP A 414 -20.16 -13.51 -13.70
N PHE A 415 -20.78 -12.56 -12.99
CA PHE A 415 -20.97 -12.63 -11.55
C PHE A 415 -22.37 -12.20 -11.11
N CYS A 416 -22.81 -12.80 -10.00
CA CYS A 416 -23.92 -12.33 -9.18
C CYS A 416 -23.32 -11.67 -7.93
N PHE A 417 -23.83 -10.49 -7.59
CA PHE A 417 -23.46 -9.73 -6.40
C PHE A 417 -24.66 -9.70 -5.47
N MET A 418 -24.43 -9.93 -4.19
CA MET A 418 -25.42 -9.81 -3.13
C MET A 418 -24.88 -8.83 -2.10
N ASN A 419 -25.42 -7.63 -2.08
CA ASN A 419 -25.17 -6.66 -1.05
C ASN A 419 -26.15 -6.92 0.09
N ILE A 420 -25.64 -6.99 1.32
CA ILE A 420 -26.44 -7.15 2.53
C ILE A 420 -26.14 -5.95 3.42
N VAL A 421 -27.17 -5.24 3.86
CA VAL A 421 -27.05 -4.09 4.76
C VAL A 421 -27.95 -4.32 5.96
N LYS A 422 -27.44 -4.04 7.16
CA LYS A 422 -28.22 -4.05 8.39
C LYS A 422 -28.93 -2.71 8.56
N VAL A 423 -30.26 -2.73 8.67
CA VAL A 423 -31.07 -1.52 8.84
C VAL A 423 -31.99 -1.65 10.06
N ARG A 424 -32.34 -0.51 10.67
CA ARG A 424 -33.19 -0.39 11.86
C ARG A 424 -34.60 0.04 11.51
#